data_AF-A0A6I2QYE8-F1
#
_entry.id   AF-A0A6I2QYE8-F1
#
_cell.length_a   1.000
_cell.length_b   1.000
_cell.length_c   1.000
_cell.angle_alpha   90.00
_cell.angle_beta   90.00
_cell.angle_gamma   90.00
#
_symmetry.space_group_name_H-M   'P 1'
#
loop_
_entity.id
_entity.type
_entity.pdbx_description
1 polymer ?
#
loop_
_entity_poly.entity_id
_entity_poly.type
_entity_poly.pdbx_seq_one_letter_code
_entity_poly.pdbx_strand_id
1 'polypeptide(L)'
;MKIYAKQINPEFQESLLFEDGLFPENMVVCGNRDFKERKTAVFTLVENALDNGDLQEALEDLETGGYYSAFYESAQEAIEEFLPPSKGEYSQDDITALQGLVKAYTQCSRAETNNIFCRVLSIVDGKKWGWKIIRGCCQSDWNEIFYSVDDWNREALAAFEIEYFNMGSEWIIDDGEFNPDTDSPLNINGYSVYITAQDEEGIRKELAAVEGCSPSDLVLYVFEGYTRIPQYKAV
;
A
#
# COMPACT_ATOMS: atom_id res chain seq x y z
N MET A 1 21.58 -26.67 13.48
CA MET A 1 21.56 -27.09 12.06
C MET A 1 21.79 -25.83 11.24
N LYS A 2 22.56 -25.88 10.15
CA LYS A 2 22.72 -24.70 9.29
C LYS A 2 21.60 -24.67 8.27
N ILE A 3 21.12 -23.48 7.97
CA ILE A 3 20.12 -23.21 6.94
C ILE A 3 20.80 -22.39 5.86
N TYR A 4 20.60 -22.76 4.60
CA TYR A 4 21.26 -22.14 3.46
C TYR A 4 20.24 -21.36 2.65
N ALA A 5 20.60 -20.17 2.20
CA ALA A 5 19.76 -19.37 1.33
C ALA A 5 20.60 -18.71 0.23
N LYS A 6 20.03 -18.60 -0.98
CA LYS A 6 20.64 -17.85 -2.08
C LYS A 6 19.78 -16.67 -2.47
N GLN A 7 20.40 -15.56 -2.78
CA GLN A 7 19.70 -14.41 -3.34
C GLN A 7 19.36 -14.70 -4.80
N ILE A 8 18.14 -14.37 -5.21
CA ILE A 8 17.78 -14.31 -6.63
C ILE A 8 18.50 -13.11 -7.25
N ASN A 9 18.92 -13.24 -8.52
CA ASN A 9 19.48 -12.10 -9.24
C ASN A 9 18.48 -10.92 -9.20
N PRO A 10 18.89 -9.72 -8.78
CA PRO A 10 18.01 -8.54 -8.75
C PRO A 10 17.31 -8.20 -10.07
N GLU A 11 17.84 -8.64 -11.22
CA GLU A 11 17.17 -8.50 -12.52
C GLU A 11 15.90 -9.36 -12.66
N PHE A 12 15.80 -10.43 -11.88
CA PHE A 12 14.71 -11.42 -11.94
C PHE A 12 13.87 -11.48 -10.65
N GLN A 13 14.20 -10.66 -9.65
CA GLN A 13 13.45 -10.68 -8.40
C GLN A 13 12.07 -10.06 -8.58
N GLU A 14 11.08 -10.60 -7.89
CA GLU A 14 9.72 -10.07 -7.90
C GLU A 14 9.17 -9.97 -6.48
N SER A 15 8.52 -8.84 -6.20
CA SER A 15 7.79 -8.67 -4.96
C SER A 15 6.51 -9.50 -5.02
N LEU A 16 6.31 -10.36 -4.03
CA LEU A 16 5.12 -11.20 -3.91
C LEU A 16 3.84 -10.37 -3.69
N LEU A 17 3.97 -9.08 -3.34
CA LEU A 17 2.83 -8.18 -3.09
C LEU A 17 1.79 -8.16 -4.22
N PHE A 18 2.22 -8.39 -5.46
CA PHE A 18 1.35 -8.34 -6.63
C PHE A 18 0.76 -9.68 -7.05
N GLU A 19 1.14 -10.78 -6.38
CA GLU A 19 0.52 -12.08 -6.59
C GLU A 19 -0.94 -12.09 -6.11
N ASP A 20 -1.73 -13.00 -6.69
CA ASP A 20 -3.15 -13.10 -6.42
C ASP A 20 -3.42 -13.41 -4.94
N GLY A 21 -4.15 -12.52 -4.27
CA GLY A 21 -4.54 -12.67 -2.86
C GLY A 21 -3.51 -12.19 -1.83
N LEU A 22 -2.34 -11.69 -2.26
CA LEU A 22 -1.32 -11.17 -1.34
C LEU A 22 -1.38 -9.66 -1.14
N PHE A 23 -2.01 -8.92 -2.06
CA PHE A 23 -2.19 -7.48 -1.89
C PHE A 23 -3.16 -7.18 -0.72
N PRO A 24 -2.80 -6.31 0.25
CA PRO A 24 -3.66 -6.04 1.40
C PRO A 24 -5.00 -5.41 1.02
N GLU A 25 -6.10 -5.98 1.49
CA GLU A 25 -7.46 -5.52 1.17
C GLU A 25 -7.81 -4.15 1.77
N ASN A 26 -7.13 -3.75 2.85
CA ASN A 26 -7.34 -2.49 3.57
C ASN A 26 -6.34 -1.39 3.19
N MET A 27 -5.55 -1.60 2.14
CA MET A 27 -4.61 -0.61 1.60
C MET A 27 -5.15 -0.07 0.27
N VAL A 28 -5.28 1.25 0.17
CA VAL A 28 -5.59 1.92 -1.09
C VAL A 28 -4.32 2.50 -1.68
N VAL A 29 -4.15 2.37 -2.99
CA VAL A 29 -3.04 2.95 -3.76
C VAL A 29 -3.60 3.64 -4.99
N CYS A 30 -3.27 4.93 -5.17
CA CYS A 30 -3.73 5.72 -6.31
C CYS A 30 -2.84 6.94 -6.60
N GLY A 31 -3.24 7.72 -7.61
CA GLY A 31 -2.68 9.05 -7.89
C GLY A 31 -1.68 9.09 -9.04
N ASN A 32 -0.86 8.05 -9.22
CA ASN A 32 0.05 7.97 -10.36
C ASN A 32 -0.51 7.09 -11.47
N ARG A 33 -0.82 7.71 -12.61
CA ARG A 33 -1.42 7.07 -13.79
C ARG A 33 -0.56 5.95 -14.40
N ASP A 34 0.74 5.96 -14.14
CA ASP A 34 1.67 4.97 -14.69
C ASP A 34 1.64 3.66 -13.87
N PHE A 35 0.96 3.66 -12.72
CA PHE A 35 0.79 2.51 -11.84
C PHE A 35 -0.68 2.10 -11.73
N LYS A 36 -0.92 0.82 -11.42
CA LYS A 36 -2.27 0.29 -11.24
C LYS A 36 -2.88 0.79 -9.93
N GLU A 37 -4.01 1.46 -10.03
CA GLU A 37 -4.79 1.85 -8.85
C GLU A 37 -5.46 0.63 -8.20
N ARG A 38 -5.53 0.66 -6.86
CA ARG A 38 -6.26 -0.31 -6.04
C ARG A 38 -7.04 0.48 -5.01
N LYS A 39 -8.36 0.55 -5.18
CA LYS A 39 -9.28 1.33 -4.33
C LYS A 39 -10.31 0.40 -3.70
N THR A 40 -10.67 0.65 -2.45
CA THR A 40 -11.79 -0.03 -1.80
C THR A 40 -13.11 0.61 -2.22
N ALA A 41 -14.22 -0.11 -2.06
CA ALA A 41 -15.54 0.41 -2.40
C ALA A 41 -15.88 1.68 -1.60
N VAL A 42 -15.56 1.71 -0.30
CA VAL A 42 -15.78 2.87 0.57
C VAL A 42 -14.89 4.06 0.16
N PHE A 43 -13.65 3.81 -0.27
CA PHE A 43 -12.78 4.87 -0.80
C PHE A 43 -13.38 5.50 -2.06
N THR A 44 -13.78 4.67 -3.04
CA THR A 44 -14.38 5.15 -4.28
C THR A 44 -15.71 5.89 -4.05
N LEU A 45 -16.50 5.46 -3.07
CA LEU A 45 -17.72 6.16 -2.67
C LEU A 45 -17.40 7.59 -2.19
N VAL A 46 -16.45 7.73 -1.27
CA VAL A 46 -16.04 9.03 -0.72
C VAL A 46 -15.41 9.91 -1.80
N GLU A 47 -14.56 9.34 -2.66
CA GLU A 47 -13.98 10.01 -3.83
C GLU A 47 -15.05 10.60 -4.73
N ASN A 48 -16.03 9.78 -5.14
CA ASN A 48 -17.11 10.25 -6.00
C ASN A 48 -17.97 11.34 -5.32
N ALA A 49 -18.33 11.17 -4.05
CA ALA A 49 -19.17 12.13 -3.33
C ALA A 49 -18.48 13.51 -3.16
N LEU A 50 -17.16 13.52 -2.98
CA LEU A 50 -16.39 14.75 -2.80
C LEU A 50 -15.98 15.39 -4.13
N ASP A 51 -15.55 14.61 -5.12
CA ASP A 51 -15.00 15.12 -6.38
C ASP A 51 -16.08 15.53 -7.39
N ASN A 52 -17.28 14.91 -7.35
CA ASN A 52 -18.38 15.29 -8.25
C ASN A 52 -18.97 16.66 -7.90
N GLY A 53 -18.89 17.08 -6.62
CA GLY A 53 -19.44 18.35 -6.13
C GLY A 53 -20.94 18.35 -5.84
N ASP A 54 -21.69 17.34 -6.29
CA ASP A 54 -23.15 17.24 -6.09
C ASP A 54 -23.54 17.31 -4.61
N LEU A 55 -22.80 16.64 -3.72
CA LEU A 55 -23.07 16.69 -2.27
C LEU A 55 -22.86 18.10 -1.71
N GLN A 56 -21.84 18.82 -2.17
CA GLN A 56 -21.62 20.21 -1.72
C GLN A 56 -22.75 21.12 -2.20
N GLU A 57 -23.17 20.99 -3.46
CA GLU A 57 -24.28 21.76 -4.01
C GLU A 57 -25.58 21.45 -3.27
N ALA A 58 -25.84 20.17 -2.97
CA ALA A 58 -27.01 19.77 -2.19
C ALA A 58 -27.05 20.42 -0.80
N LEU A 59 -25.89 20.49 -0.12
CA LEU A 59 -25.79 21.14 1.18
C LEU A 59 -25.99 22.67 1.10
N GLU A 60 -25.48 23.33 0.06
CA GLU A 60 -25.68 24.78 -0.15
C GLU A 60 -27.13 25.12 -0.55
N ASP A 61 -27.75 24.27 -1.35
CA ASP A 61 -29.12 24.44 -1.81
C ASP A 61 -30.13 24.36 -0.66
N LEU A 62 -29.86 23.54 0.36
CA LEU A 62 -30.68 23.47 1.57
C LEU A 62 -30.69 24.80 2.34
N GLU A 63 -29.61 25.59 2.28
CA GLU A 63 -29.54 26.92 2.90
C GLU A 63 -30.19 28.01 2.03
N THR A 64 -30.15 27.85 0.70
CA THR A 64 -30.48 28.91 -0.26
C THR A 64 -31.80 28.69 -1.01
N GLY A 65 -32.40 27.50 -0.90
CA GLY A 65 -33.62 27.10 -1.61
C GLY A 65 -33.39 26.71 -3.07
N GLY A 66 -32.27 26.07 -3.39
CA GLY A 66 -31.88 25.68 -4.75
C GLY A 66 -32.50 24.37 -5.25
N TYR A 67 -31.93 23.78 -6.32
CA TYR A 67 -32.48 22.59 -6.99
C TYR A 67 -32.62 21.39 -6.04
N TYR A 68 -31.58 21.10 -5.27
CA TYR A 68 -31.55 19.94 -4.37
C TYR A 68 -32.46 20.10 -3.14
N SER A 69 -32.86 21.33 -2.79
CA SER A 69 -33.82 21.58 -1.69
C SER A 69 -35.23 21.02 -1.95
N ALA A 70 -35.53 20.63 -3.20
CA ALA A 70 -36.76 19.92 -3.55
C ALA A 70 -36.68 18.41 -3.34
N PHE A 71 -35.47 17.85 -3.17
CA PHE A 71 -35.23 16.41 -3.06
C PHE A 71 -34.84 15.99 -1.64
N TYR A 72 -34.21 16.90 -0.88
CA TYR A 72 -33.78 16.65 0.49
C TYR A 72 -34.45 17.64 1.46
N GLU A 73 -34.95 17.12 2.58
CA GLU A 73 -35.52 17.94 3.65
C GLU A 73 -34.46 18.40 4.66
N SER A 74 -33.32 17.71 4.72
CA SER A 74 -32.25 17.99 5.67
C SER A 74 -30.86 17.62 5.15
N ALA A 75 -29.83 18.21 5.75
CA ALA A 75 -28.43 17.87 5.45
C ALA A 75 -28.09 16.41 5.80
N GLN A 76 -28.78 15.83 6.80
CA GLN A 76 -28.61 14.43 7.16
C GLN A 76 -29.05 13.50 6.03
N GLU A 77 -30.23 13.76 5.45
CA GLU A 77 -30.77 12.95 4.35
C GLU A 77 -29.84 12.97 3.14
N ALA A 78 -29.37 14.16 2.73
CA ALA A 78 -28.40 14.28 1.65
C ALA A 78 -27.10 13.54 1.97
N ILE A 79 -26.53 13.71 3.17
CA ILE A 79 -25.28 13.03 3.56
C ILE A 79 -25.45 11.51 3.57
N GLU A 80 -26.54 10.98 4.10
CA GLU A 80 -26.79 9.53 4.15
C GLU A 80 -26.99 8.93 2.76
N GLU A 81 -27.51 9.69 1.80
CA GLU A 81 -27.64 9.24 0.41
C GLU A 81 -26.30 9.20 -0.33
N PHE A 82 -25.51 10.27 -0.25
CA PHE A 82 -24.23 10.37 -0.97
C PHE A 82 -23.07 9.65 -0.26
N LEU A 83 -23.10 9.61 1.06
CA LEU A 83 -22.09 9.00 1.93
C LEU A 83 -22.77 8.04 2.91
N PRO A 84 -23.40 6.95 2.44
CA PRO A 84 -24.04 5.99 3.34
C PRO A 84 -23.00 5.40 4.30
N PRO A 85 -23.31 5.32 5.61
CA PRO A 85 -22.32 4.90 6.59
C PRO A 85 -22.01 3.41 6.45
N SER A 86 -20.72 3.07 6.43
CA SER A 86 -20.28 1.67 6.54
C SER A 86 -20.22 1.20 8.00
N LYS A 87 -20.09 2.14 8.95
CA LYS A 87 -19.97 1.89 10.39
C LYS A 87 -21.30 1.71 11.15
N GLY A 88 -22.44 1.81 10.47
CA GLY A 88 -23.76 1.99 11.08
C GLY A 88 -24.16 3.46 11.21
N GLU A 89 -25.32 3.75 11.79
CA GLU A 89 -25.94 5.09 11.78
C GLU A 89 -25.00 6.23 12.22
N TYR A 90 -25.09 7.36 11.53
CA TYR A 90 -24.34 8.55 11.91
C TYR A 90 -24.87 9.16 13.21
N SER A 91 -23.95 9.63 14.05
CA SER A 91 -24.31 10.54 15.14
C SER A 91 -24.55 11.96 14.61
N GLN A 92 -25.24 12.79 15.38
CA GLN A 92 -25.42 14.21 15.02
C GLN A 92 -24.09 14.97 14.89
N ASP A 93 -23.09 14.56 15.68
CA ASP A 93 -21.73 15.10 15.61
C ASP A 93 -21.05 14.68 14.30
N ASP A 94 -21.23 13.44 13.84
CA ASP A 94 -20.74 12.98 12.53
C ASP A 94 -21.35 13.80 11.40
N ILE A 95 -22.68 13.98 11.40
CA ILE A 95 -23.39 14.77 10.38
C ILE A 95 -22.90 16.22 10.35
N THR A 96 -22.66 16.81 11.52
CA THR A 96 -22.13 18.19 11.62
C THR A 96 -20.69 18.26 11.13
N ALA A 97 -19.86 17.28 11.47
CA ALA A 97 -18.48 17.19 11.01
C ALA A 97 -18.41 17.00 9.49
N LEU A 98 -19.24 16.13 8.91
CA LEU A 98 -19.31 15.87 7.48
C LEU A 98 -19.69 17.13 6.70
N GLN A 99 -20.72 17.88 7.12
CA GLN A 99 -21.06 19.17 6.50
C GLN A 99 -19.87 20.13 6.43
N GLY A 100 -19.16 20.29 7.56
CA GLY A 100 -17.98 21.15 7.61
C GLY A 100 -16.83 20.64 6.75
N LEU A 101 -16.63 19.33 6.66
CA LEU A 101 -15.57 18.70 5.88
C LEU A 101 -15.82 18.76 4.38
N VAL A 102 -17.05 18.51 3.92
CA VAL A 102 -17.42 18.61 2.49
C VAL A 102 -17.19 20.04 2.01
N LYS A 103 -17.64 21.03 2.79
CA LYS A 103 -17.39 22.45 2.48
C LYS A 103 -15.90 22.81 2.52
N ALA A 104 -15.15 22.27 3.47
CA ALA A 104 -13.72 22.50 3.55
C ALA A 104 -12.98 21.87 2.35
N TYR A 105 -13.42 20.71 1.87
CA TYR A 105 -12.79 20.00 0.75
C TYR A 105 -12.77 20.85 -0.52
N THR A 106 -13.86 21.54 -0.84
CA THR A 106 -13.96 22.39 -2.03
C THR A 106 -13.16 23.69 -1.94
N GLN A 107 -12.84 24.14 -0.72
CA GLN A 107 -12.16 25.41 -0.45
C GLN A 107 -10.68 25.24 -0.09
N CYS A 108 -10.24 24.01 0.20
CA CYS A 108 -8.90 23.75 0.70
C CYS A 108 -7.82 23.86 -0.37
N SER A 109 -6.58 23.97 0.08
CA SER A 109 -5.43 23.82 -0.79
C SER A 109 -5.21 22.35 -1.16
N ARG A 110 -4.54 22.08 -2.28
CA ARG A 110 -4.17 20.72 -2.71
C ARG A 110 -3.35 19.95 -1.66
N ALA A 111 -2.63 20.66 -0.78
CA ALA A 111 -1.85 20.05 0.30
C ALA A 111 -2.73 19.52 1.46
N GLU A 112 -3.96 20.03 1.58
CA GLU A 112 -4.91 19.68 2.64
C GLU A 112 -5.98 18.70 2.18
N THR A 113 -6.21 18.59 0.87
CA THR A 113 -7.22 17.72 0.23
C THR A 113 -7.22 16.31 0.81
N ASN A 114 -6.07 15.62 0.80
CA ASN A 114 -5.98 14.24 1.28
C ASN A 114 -6.18 14.12 2.80
N ASN A 115 -5.85 15.16 3.59
CA ASN A 115 -6.12 15.18 5.02
C ASN A 115 -7.62 15.30 5.30
N ILE A 116 -8.32 16.15 4.54
CA ILE A 116 -9.79 16.27 4.65
C ILE A 116 -10.46 14.99 4.16
N PHE A 117 -10.01 14.44 3.04
CA PHE A 117 -10.46 13.17 2.51
C PHE A 117 -10.36 12.05 3.56
N CYS A 118 -9.21 11.88 4.20
CA CYS A 118 -9.03 10.88 5.26
C CYS A 118 -10.00 11.07 6.43
N ARG A 119 -10.32 12.32 6.78
CA ARG A 119 -11.29 12.60 7.86
C ARG A 119 -12.71 12.22 7.46
N VAL A 120 -13.13 12.53 6.23
CA VAL A 120 -14.43 12.09 5.70
C VAL A 120 -14.48 10.56 5.66
N LEU A 121 -13.48 9.92 5.06
CA LEU A 121 -13.36 8.47 4.99
C LEU A 121 -13.40 7.83 6.38
N SER A 122 -12.76 8.45 7.37
CA SER A 122 -12.79 7.96 8.75
C SER A 122 -14.17 7.99 9.39
N ILE A 123 -14.98 9.01 9.07
CA ILE A 123 -16.35 9.10 9.59
C ILE A 123 -17.25 8.07 8.91
N VAL A 124 -17.12 7.90 7.60
CA VAL A 124 -17.94 6.97 6.79
C VAL A 124 -17.63 5.51 7.12
N ASP A 125 -16.35 5.16 7.18
CA ASP A 125 -15.86 3.80 7.44
C ASP A 125 -15.84 3.45 8.93
N GLY A 126 -15.80 4.45 9.81
CA GLY A 126 -15.71 4.27 11.27
C GLY A 126 -14.36 3.82 11.79
N LYS A 127 -13.34 3.76 10.92
CA LYS A 127 -11.94 3.54 11.28
C LYS A 127 -11.15 4.82 11.13
N LYS A 128 -10.05 4.96 11.86
CA LYS A 128 -9.14 6.09 11.61
C LYS A 128 -8.32 5.83 10.34
N TRP A 129 -8.42 6.72 9.36
CA TRP A 129 -7.65 6.67 8.12
C TRP A 129 -6.52 7.69 8.11
N GLY A 130 -5.41 7.30 7.52
CA GLY A 130 -4.25 8.13 7.24
C GLY A 130 -3.82 7.98 5.79
N TRP A 131 -2.95 8.89 5.36
CA TRP A 131 -2.35 8.83 4.03
C TRP A 131 -0.88 9.18 4.08
N LYS A 132 -0.13 8.74 3.06
CA LYS A 132 1.23 9.22 2.77
C LYS A 132 1.56 8.99 1.30
N ILE A 133 2.66 9.60 0.86
CA ILE A 133 3.27 9.29 -0.43
C ILE A 133 4.34 8.21 -0.19
N ILE A 134 4.31 7.16 -0.99
CA ILE A 134 5.40 6.18 -1.10
C ILE A 134 6.24 6.50 -2.34
N ARG A 135 7.54 6.18 -2.30
CA ARG A 135 8.47 6.51 -3.39
C ARG A 135 9.38 5.35 -3.74
N GLY A 136 9.63 5.17 -5.03
CA GLY A 136 10.63 4.25 -5.56
C GLY A 136 11.96 4.95 -5.82
N CYS A 137 12.80 4.30 -6.63
CA CYS A 137 14.15 4.77 -6.92
C CYS A 137 14.20 5.78 -8.09
N CYS A 138 13.22 5.79 -8.99
CA CYS A 138 13.13 6.76 -10.08
C CYS A 138 12.27 7.96 -9.71
N GLN A 139 12.50 9.12 -10.34
CA GLN A 139 11.75 10.35 -10.05
C GLN A 139 10.23 10.22 -10.27
N SER A 140 9.82 9.36 -11.22
CA SER A 140 8.42 9.09 -11.52
C SER A 140 7.80 7.99 -10.65
N ASP A 141 8.59 7.33 -9.80
CA ASP A 141 8.12 6.23 -8.96
C ASP A 141 7.53 6.81 -7.67
N TRP A 142 6.22 7.05 -7.70
CA TRP A 142 5.48 7.47 -6.52
C TRP A 142 4.03 7.05 -6.63
N ASN A 143 3.39 6.82 -5.49
CA ASN A 143 1.93 6.74 -5.36
C ASN A 143 1.49 7.34 -4.03
N GLU A 144 0.22 7.71 -3.96
CA GLU A 144 -0.44 8.00 -2.69
C GLU A 144 -1.03 6.71 -2.15
N ILE A 145 -0.83 6.47 -0.85
CA ILE A 145 -1.45 5.37 -0.14
C ILE A 145 -2.38 5.90 0.93
N PHE A 146 -3.51 5.22 1.10
CA PHE A 146 -4.47 5.48 2.17
C PHE A 146 -4.67 4.17 2.93
N TYR A 147 -4.61 4.25 4.26
CA TYR A 147 -4.57 3.07 5.13
C TYR A 147 -5.30 3.33 6.43
N SER A 148 -5.83 2.26 7.02
CA SER A 148 -6.32 2.31 8.40
C SER A 148 -5.13 2.42 9.36
N VAL A 149 -5.13 3.46 10.19
CA VAL A 149 -4.04 3.78 11.12
C VAL A 149 -3.86 2.71 12.19
N ASP A 150 -4.94 2.02 12.55
CA ASP A 150 -4.91 0.97 13.58
C ASP A 150 -4.33 -0.35 13.03
N ASP A 151 -4.45 -0.57 11.71
CA ASP A 151 -3.96 -1.78 11.05
C ASP A 151 -2.50 -1.65 10.57
N TRP A 152 -2.01 -0.41 10.37
CA TRP A 152 -0.72 -0.13 9.73
C TRP A 152 0.19 0.73 10.60
N ASN A 153 1.19 0.09 11.21
CA ASN A 153 2.26 0.80 11.91
C ASN A 153 3.33 1.32 10.93
N ARG A 154 4.27 2.12 11.46
CA ARG A 154 5.31 2.79 10.66
C ARG A 154 6.21 1.79 9.94
N GLU A 155 6.58 0.71 10.61
CA GLU A 155 7.47 -0.33 10.10
C GLU A 155 6.80 -1.10 8.96
N ALA A 156 5.53 -1.47 9.10
CA ALA A 156 4.74 -2.13 8.06
C ALA A 156 4.54 -1.23 6.84
N LEU A 157 4.31 0.07 7.04
CA LEU A 157 4.22 1.03 5.93
C LEU A 157 5.56 1.22 5.19
N ALA A 158 6.68 1.08 5.90
CA ALA A 158 8.00 1.13 5.26
C ALA A 158 8.28 -0.16 4.48
N ALA A 159 7.94 -1.33 5.03
CA ALA A 159 8.02 -2.61 4.32
C ALA A 159 7.16 -2.61 3.06
N PHE A 160 5.90 -2.16 3.15
CA PHE A 160 5.00 -2.01 2.01
C PHE A 160 5.57 -1.12 0.90
N GLU A 161 6.18 0.02 1.26
CA GLU A 161 6.82 0.91 0.29
C GLU A 161 7.97 0.24 -0.45
N ILE A 162 8.78 -0.57 0.26
CA ILE A 162 9.89 -1.33 -0.33
C ILE A 162 9.37 -2.42 -1.26
N GLU A 163 8.37 -3.19 -0.82
CA GLU A 163 7.74 -4.24 -1.61
C GLU A 163 7.03 -3.69 -2.84
N TYR A 164 6.32 -2.57 -2.72
CA TYR A 164 5.55 -1.97 -3.81
C TYR A 164 6.45 -1.58 -4.99
N PHE A 165 7.65 -1.06 -4.71
CA PHE A 165 8.62 -0.67 -5.74
C PHE A 165 9.69 -1.73 -6.00
N ASN A 166 9.53 -2.95 -5.48
CA ASN A 166 10.48 -4.05 -5.63
C ASN A 166 11.93 -3.67 -5.24
N MET A 167 12.10 -2.88 -4.17
CA MET A 167 13.39 -2.34 -3.71
C MET A 167 14.09 -3.18 -2.63
N GLY A 168 13.48 -4.30 -2.25
CA GLY A 168 14.04 -5.30 -1.36
C GLY A 168 14.90 -6.31 -2.11
N SER A 169 14.99 -7.52 -1.55
CA SER A 169 15.69 -8.64 -2.17
C SER A 169 14.91 -9.94 -2.03
N GLU A 170 14.85 -10.71 -3.11
CA GLU A 170 14.24 -12.03 -3.09
C GLU A 170 15.29 -13.11 -2.84
N TRP A 171 14.94 -14.09 -2.00
CA TRP A 171 15.81 -15.16 -1.55
C TRP A 171 15.11 -16.51 -1.65
N ILE A 172 15.86 -17.55 -2.02
CA ILE A 172 15.41 -18.94 -1.95
C ILE A 172 16.06 -19.58 -0.74
N ILE A 173 15.23 -20.10 0.17
CA ILE A 173 15.70 -20.87 1.33
C ILE A 173 15.66 -22.36 0.98
N ASP A 174 16.72 -23.07 1.36
CA ASP A 174 16.89 -24.50 1.08
C ASP A 174 15.86 -25.38 1.78
N ASP A 175 15.31 -26.36 1.07
CA ASP A 175 14.36 -27.35 1.58
C ASP A 175 15.01 -28.57 2.27
N GLY A 176 16.34 -28.58 2.41
CA GLY A 176 17.11 -29.57 3.13
C GLY A 176 17.88 -30.55 2.25
N GLU A 177 17.83 -30.41 0.92
CA GLU A 177 18.59 -31.24 -0.02
C GLU A 177 20.00 -30.71 -0.32
N PHE A 178 20.29 -29.43 -0.03
CA PHE A 178 21.58 -28.84 -0.35
C PHE A 178 22.71 -29.35 0.55
N ASN A 179 23.77 -29.84 -0.09
CA ASN A 179 25.02 -30.17 0.58
C ASN A 179 26.13 -29.17 0.23
N PRO A 180 26.58 -28.33 1.18
CA PRO A 180 27.61 -27.31 0.92
C PRO A 180 28.97 -27.89 0.51
N ASP A 181 29.25 -29.16 0.80
CA ASP A 181 30.53 -29.80 0.49
C ASP A 181 30.61 -30.27 -0.97
N THR A 182 29.47 -30.52 -1.61
CA THR A 182 29.40 -31.09 -2.98
C THR A 182 28.66 -30.21 -3.97
N ASP A 183 27.77 -29.35 -3.50
CA ASP A 183 26.82 -28.65 -4.35
C ASP A 183 27.23 -27.19 -4.54
N SER A 184 26.92 -26.67 -5.72
CA SER A 184 27.02 -25.24 -5.98
C SER A 184 25.86 -24.51 -5.30
N PRO A 185 26.01 -23.26 -4.82
CA PRO A 185 24.88 -22.46 -4.34
C PRO A 185 23.74 -22.33 -5.35
N LEU A 186 24.01 -22.54 -6.64
CA LEU A 186 22.98 -22.60 -7.67
C LEU A 186 21.96 -23.73 -7.44
N ASN A 187 22.36 -24.79 -6.73
CA ASN A 187 21.56 -25.96 -6.39
C ASN A 187 20.67 -25.75 -5.16
N ILE A 188 20.79 -24.64 -4.42
CA ILE A 188 19.85 -24.32 -3.34
C ILE A 188 18.47 -24.13 -3.96
N ASN A 189 17.53 -24.98 -3.59
CA ASN A 189 16.14 -24.94 -4.05
C ASN A 189 15.22 -25.07 -2.83
N GLY A 190 14.00 -24.62 -2.97
CA GLY A 190 13.02 -24.65 -1.89
C GLY A 190 11.97 -23.60 -2.16
N TYR A 191 11.71 -22.72 -1.21
CA TYR A 191 10.69 -21.69 -1.33
C TYR A 191 11.30 -20.29 -1.35
N SER A 192 10.61 -19.38 -2.03
CA SER A 192 11.02 -17.99 -2.18
C SER A 192 10.46 -17.12 -1.07
N VAL A 193 11.25 -16.15 -0.63
CA VAL A 193 10.88 -15.14 0.36
C VAL A 193 11.39 -13.78 -0.07
N TYR A 194 10.57 -12.76 0.15
CA TYR A 194 10.94 -11.38 -0.11
C TYR A 194 11.36 -10.68 1.18
N ILE A 195 12.53 -10.06 1.16
CA ILE A 195 13.16 -9.41 2.31
C ILE A 195 13.22 -7.91 2.07
N THR A 196 12.73 -7.14 3.04
CA THR A 196 12.62 -5.67 2.93
C THR A 196 13.84 -4.96 3.51
N ALA A 197 14.54 -5.59 4.45
CA ALA A 197 15.81 -5.09 4.94
C ALA A 197 16.85 -4.94 3.81
N GLN A 198 17.65 -3.87 3.90
CA GLN A 198 18.65 -3.53 2.88
C GLN A 198 20.09 -3.77 3.33
N ASP A 199 20.36 -3.84 4.64
CA ASP A 199 21.67 -4.19 5.18
C ASP A 199 21.77 -5.67 5.56
N GLU A 200 22.99 -6.21 5.59
CA GLU A 200 23.23 -7.64 5.83
C GLU A 200 22.68 -8.12 7.18
N GLU A 201 22.78 -7.30 8.22
CA GLU A 201 22.29 -7.66 9.56
C GLU A 201 20.76 -7.75 9.56
N GLY A 202 20.09 -6.78 8.94
CA GLY A 202 18.64 -6.77 8.74
C GLY A 202 18.15 -7.96 7.91
N ILE A 203 18.78 -8.21 6.75
CA ILE A 203 18.43 -9.31 5.85
C ILE A 203 18.49 -10.65 6.60
N ARG A 204 19.56 -10.87 7.34
CA ARG A 204 19.75 -12.08 8.12
C ARG A 204 18.73 -12.23 9.24
N LYS A 205 18.31 -11.13 9.88
CA LYS A 205 17.25 -11.13 10.90
C LYS A 205 15.89 -11.48 10.33
N GLU A 206 15.51 -10.88 9.19
CA GLU A 206 14.23 -11.15 8.54
C GLU A 206 14.16 -12.60 8.05
N LEU A 207 15.19 -13.10 7.35
CA LEU A 207 15.27 -14.50 6.92
C LEU A 207 15.17 -15.49 8.10
N ALA A 208 15.86 -15.18 9.21
CA ALA A 208 15.84 -16.04 10.39
C ALA A 208 14.46 -16.05 11.07
N ALA A 209 13.76 -14.92 11.04
CA ALA A 209 12.40 -14.83 11.55
C ALA A 209 11.42 -15.66 10.71
N VAL A 210 11.57 -15.66 9.38
CA VAL A 210 10.75 -16.50 8.48
C VAL A 210 10.95 -17.99 8.78
N GLU A 211 12.19 -18.43 8.98
CA GLU A 211 12.51 -19.83 9.31
C GLU A 211 12.30 -20.22 10.79
N GLY A 212 12.07 -19.24 11.66
CA GLY A 212 12.00 -19.47 13.10
C GLY A 212 13.33 -19.94 13.71
N CYS A 213 14.47 -19.49 13.17
CA CYS A 213 15.82 -19.87 13.62
C CYS A 213 16.62 -18.67 14.17
N SER A 214 17.86 -18.92 14.61
CA SER A 214 18.80 -17.84 14.94
C SER A 214 19.44 -17.28 13.67
N PRO A 215 19.70 -15.95 13.56
CA PRO A 215 20.49 -15.36 12.48
C PRO A 215 21.85 -16.05 12.27
N SER A 216 22.46 -16.56 13.35
CA SER A 216 23.75 -17.28 13.29
C SER A 216 23.69 -18.64 12.59
N ASP A 217 22.49 -19.19 12.42
CA ASP A 217 22.28 -20.49 11.78
C ASP A 217 22.18 -20.38 10.26
N LEU A 218 21.99 -19.17 9.73
CA LEU A 218 21.92 -18.89 8.30
C LEU A 218 23.30 -18.77 7.64
N VAL A 219 23.42 -19.38 6.46
CA VAL A 219 24.51 -19.18 5.51
C VAL A 219 23.91 -18.58 4.24
N LEU A 220 24.33 -17.36 3.90
CA LEU A 220 23.75 -16.57 2.82
C LEU A 220 24.70 -16.52 1.63
N TYR A 221 24.19 -16.84 0.44
CA TYR A 221 24.87 -16.67 -0.83
C TYR A 221 24.28 -15.48 -1.59
N VAL A 222 24.94 -14.32 -1.49
CA VAL A 222 24.54 -13.07 -2.15
C VAL A 222 24.92 -13.12 -3.62
N PHE A 223 24.10 -12.55 -4.50
CA PHE A 223 24.42 -12.42 -5.90
C PHE A 223 25.46 -11.30 -6.12
N GLU A 224 26.67 -11.66 -6.56
CA GLU A 224 27.75 -10.69 -6.81
C GLU A 224 27.81 -10.20 -8.27
N GLY A 225 27.06 -10.83 -9.17
CA GLY A 225 27.04 -10.49 -10.60
C GLY A 225 27.40 -11.66 -11.51
N TYR A 226 27.48 -11.36 -12.80
CA TYR A 226 27.88 -12.32 -13.83
C TYR A 226 29.30 -12.05 -14.31
N THR A 227 30.07 -13.12 -14.52
CA THR A 227 31.27 -13.05 -15.34
C THR A 227 30.89 -13.25 -16.81
N ARG A 228 31.01 -12.21 -17.64
CA ARG A 228 30.74 -12.26 -19.09
C ARG A 228 32.02 -11.98 -19.87
N ILE A 229 32.41 -12.90 -20.77
CA ILE A 229 33.58 -12.75 -21.65
C ILE A 229 33.10 -12.41 -23.06
N PRO A 230 33.47 -11.24 -23.64
CA PRO A 230 33.01 -10.87 -24.97
C PRO A 230 33.60 -11.81 -26.03
N GLN A 231 32.75 -12.29 -26.93
CA GLN A 231 33.15 -13.14 -28.05
C GLN A 231 32.96 -12.37 -29.36
N TYR A 232 33.97 -12.37 -30.22
CA TYR A 232 33.94 -11.71 -31.51
C TYR A 232 34.11 -12.76 -32.62
N LYS A 233 33.32 -12.63 -33.68
CA LYS A 233 33.49 -13.38 -34.92
C LYS A 233 33.76 -12.37 -36.04
N ALA A 234 34.77 -12.65 -36.87
CA ALA A 234 35.01 -11.88 -38.08
C ALA A 234 33.84 -12.05 -39.07
N VAL A 235 33.42 -10.96 -39.70
CA VAL A 235 32.42 -10.92 -40.78
C VAL A 235 33.11 -10.78 -42.12
#